data_AF-A0AAU7XMX7-F1
#
_entry.id   AF-A0AAU7XMX7-F1
#
_cell.length_a   1.000
_cell.length_b   1.000
_cell.length_c   1.000
_cell.angle_alpha   90.00
_cell.angle_beta   90.00
_cell.angle_gamma   90.00
#
_symmetry.space_group_name_H-M   'P 1'
#
loop_
_entity.id
_entity.type
_entity.pdbx_description
1 polymer ?
#
loop_
_entity_poly.entity_id
_entity_poly.type
_entity_poly.pdbx_seq_one_letter_code
_entity_poly.pdbx_strand_id
1 'polypeptide(L)'
;MERAHTRYPEIDDENASVGVVHLANLLKRIEAGHRDQPVPSVMRPAAVLPTLMRLPDALDQLVQKTNQMACVIDEYGGFTGVLTIVISP
;
A
#
# COMPACT_ATOMS: atom_id res chain seq x y z
N MET A 1 9.68 -9.31 -17.77
CA MET A 1 10.40 -9.05 -16.51
C MET A 1 9.53 -8.13 -15.69
N GLU A 2 8.91 -8.66 -14.63
CA GLU A 2 8.26 -7.80 -13.64
C GLU A 2 9.30 -6.88 -13.01
N ARG A 3 8.95 -5.61 -12.82
CA ARG A 3 9.83 -4.64 -12.18
C ARG A 3 9.70 -4.80 -10.67
N ALA A 4 10.82 -4.73 -9.95
CA ALA A 4 10.79 -4.69 -8.50
C ALA A 4 10.16 -3.37 -8.03
N HIS A 5 9.09 -3.48 -7.25
CA HIS A 5 8.44 -2.34 -6.59
C HIS A 5 8.84 -2.26 -5.11
N THR A 6 8.72 -1.08 -4.52
CA THR A 6 9.05 -0.86 -3.09
C THR A 6 7.88 -1.18 -2.15
N ARG A 7 6.67 -1.28 -2.70
CA ARG A 7 5.42 -1.48 -1.97
C ARG A 7 4.48 -2.39 -2.74
N TYR A 8 3.79 -3.26 -2.01
CA TYR A 8 2.86 -4.24 -2.55
C TYR A 8 1.58 -4.19 -1.73
N PRO A 9 0.42 -3.84 -2.31
CA PRO A 9 -0.86 -3.95 -1.63
C PRO A 9 -1.19 -5.44 -1.42
N GLU A 10 -1.78 -5.74 -0.26
CA GLU A 10 -2.37 -7.04 0.03
C GLU A 10 -3.88 -6.89 -0.13
N ILE A 11 -4.45 -7.78 -0.95
CA ILE A 11 -5.86 -7.86 -1.29
C ILE A 11 -6.39 -9.21 -0.79
N ASP A 12 -7.49 -9.18 -0.05
CA ASP A 12 -8.14 -10.40 0.43
C ASP A 12 -9.00 -11.06 -0.67
N ASP A 13 -9.61 -12.20 -0.32
CA ASP A 13 -10.46 -12.97 -1.23
C ASP A 13 -11.74 -12.23 -1.66
N GLU A 14 -12.11 -11.15 -0.95
CA GLU A 14 -13.27 -10.30 -1.24
C GLU A 14 -12.90 -9.05 -2.05
N ASN A 15 -11.68 -9.01 -2.60
CA ASN A 15 -11.09 -7.86 -3.28
C ASN A 15 -10.97 -6.62 -2.39
N ALA A 16 -10.96 -6.73 -1.05
CA ALA A 16 -10.71 -5.59 -0.19
C ALA A 16 -9.20 -5.42 0.06
N SER A 17 -8.73 -4.19 0.02
CA SER A 17 -7.35 -3.88 0.41
C SER A 17 -7.20 -3.95 1.92
N VAL A 18 -6.45 -4.93 2.42
CA VAL A 18 -6.25 -5.13 3.87
C VAL A 18 -4.91 -4.59 4.38
N GLY A 19 -4.00 -4.18 3.49
CA GLY A 19 -2.78 -3.47 3.89
C GLY A 19 -1.73 -3.33 2.79
N VAL A 20 -0.54 -2.86 3.18
CA VAL A 20 0.60 -2.70 2.28
C VAL A 20 1.87 -3.29 2.89
N VAL A 21 2.56 -4.12 2.13
CA VAL A 21 3.90 -4.62 2.45
C VAL A 21 4.94 -3.66 1.88
N HIS A 22 5.82 -3.16 2.74
CA HIS A 22 6.99 -2.40 2.34
C HIS A 22 8.18 -3.34 2.18
N LEU A 23 8.76 -3.43 0.98
CA LEU A 23 9.87 -4.34 0.70
C LEU A 23 11.05 -4.15 1.68
N ALA A 24 11.40 -2.91 1.99
CA ALA A 24 12.47 -2.61 2.94
C ALA A 24 12.21 -3.17 4.36
N ASN A 25 10.95 -3.22 4.81
CA ASN A 25 10.61 -3.77 6.12
C ASN A 25 10.64 -5.30 6.10
N LEU A 26 10.19 -5.91 4.99
CA LEU A 26 10.27 -7.35 4.78
C LEU A 26 11.73 -7.82 4.79
N LEU A 27 12.61 -7.15 4.06
CA LEU A 27 14.04 -7.46 4.02
C LEU A 27 14.67 -7.37 5.41
N LYS A 28 14.38 -6.31 6.18
CA LYS A 28 14.85 -6.18 7.57
C LYS A 28 14.40 -7.33 8.48
N ARG A 29 13.17 -7.82 8.31
CA ARG A 29 12.67 -8.98 9.08
C ARG A 29 13.38 -10.27 8.68
N ILE A 30 13.62 -10.47 7.39
CA ILE A 30 14.38 -11.62 6.87
C ILE A 30 15.81 -11.63 7.42
N GLU A 31 16.46 -10.47 7.45
CA GLU A 31 17.80 -10.30 8.03
C GLU A 31 17.83 -10.57 9.53
N ALA A 32 16.76 -10.22 10.24
CA ALA A 32 16.58 -10.52 11.67
C ALA A 32 16.20 -12.00 11.95
N GLY A 33 16.17 -12.86 10.94
CA GLY A 33 15.90 -14.30 11.10
C GLY A 33 14.41 -14.67 11.11
N HIS A 34 13.50 -13.76 10.79
CA HIS A 34 12.05 -13.98 10.82
C HIS A 34 11.49 -14.46 9.47
N ARG A 35 12.16 -15.42 8.81
CA ARG A 35 11.82 -15.85 7.44
C ARG A 35 10.49 -16.60 7.34
N ASP A 36 10.11 -17.30 8.39
CA ASP A 36 8.91 -18.15 8.42
C ASP A 36 7.66 -17.43 8.95
N GLN A 37 7.75 -16.12 9.17
CA GLN A 37 6.60 -15.34 9.65
C GLN A 37 5.62 -15.06 8.49
N PRO A 38 4.30 -15.12 8.77
CA PRO A 38 3.29 -14.86 7.76
C PRO A 38 3.32 -13.37 7.33
N VAL A 39 3.00 -13.09 6.07
CA VAL A 39 2.99 -11.74 5.47
C VAL A 39 2.23 -10.69 6.30
N PRO A 40 1.06 -11.00 6.90
CA PRO A 40 0.36 -10.07 7.78
C PRO A 40 1.20 -9.51 8.92
N SER A 41 2.24 -10.22 9.37
CA SER A 41 3.12 -9.75 10.46
C SER A 41 3.99 -8.54 10.09
N VAL A 42 4.19 -8.27 8.80
CA VAL A 42 5.02 -7.16 8.28
C VAL A 42 4.20 -6.10 7.55
N MET A 43 2.91 -6.36 7.34
CA MET A 43 1.98 -5.42 6.74
C MET A 43 1.82 -4.15 7.57
N ARG A 44 1.54 -3.05 6.87
CA ARG A 44 1.12 -1.79 7.47
C ARG A 44 -0.28 -1.44 6.96
N PRO A 45 -1.08 -0.69 7.74
CA PRO A 45 -2.37 -0.19 7.27
C PRO A 45 -2.21 0.58 5.96
N ALA A 46 -3.06 0.28 4.98
CA ALA A 46 -3.13 1.04 3.73
C ALA A 46 -3.85 2.37 3.99
N ALA A 47 -3.35 3.47 3.41
CA ALA A 47 -4.21 4.62 3.18
C ALA A 47 -5.24 4.24 2.13
N VAL A 48 -6.52 4.55 2.37
CA VAL A 48 -7.61 4.21 1.46
C VAL A 48 -8.21 5.50 0.91
N LEU A 49 -8.39 5.56 -0.41
CA LEU A 49 -9.00 6.68 -1.11
C LEU A 49 -10.14 6.16 -2.00
N PRO A 50 -11.30 6.84 -2.06
CA PRO A 50 -12.35 6.48 -3.00
C PRO A 50 -11.96 6.90 -4.42
N THR A 51 -12.34 6.09 -5.42
CA THR A 51 -12.10 6.35 -6.85
C THR A 51 -12.65 7.71 -7.31
N LEU A 52 -13.73 8.18 -6.70
CA LEU A 52 -14.36 9.47 -7.01
C LEU A 52 -13.68 10.69 -6.35
N MET A 53 -12.63 10.51 -5.54
CA MET A 53 -11.91 11.63 -4.93
C MET A 53 -11.18 12.44 -5.98
N ARG A 54 -11.28 13.78 -5.90
CA ARG A 54 -10.52 14.64 -6.82
C ARG A 54 -9.03 14.51 -6.52
N LEU A 55 -8.23 14.53 -7.59
CA LEU A 55 -6.78 14.34 -7.50
C LEU A 55 -6.06 15.33 -6.54
N PRO A 56 -6.42 16.63 -6.46
CA PRO A 56 -5.82 17.53 -5.48
C PRO A 56 -6.07 17.11 -4.03
N ASP A 57 -7.31 16.70 -3.73
CA ASP A 57 -7.69 16.25 -2.39
C ASP A 57 -6.94 14.93 -2.03
N ALA A 58 -6.77 14.03 -3.00
CA ALA A 58 -5.99 12.80 -2.85
C ALA A 58 -4.49 13.06 -2.62
N LEU A 59 -3.91 14.01 -3.36
CA LEU A 59 -2.52 14.44 -3.19
C LEU A 59 -2.29 15.02 -1.80
N ASP A 60 -3.17 15.91 -1.33
CA ASP A 60 -3.09 16.51 -0.01
C ASP A 60 -3.10 15.44 1.09
N GLN A 61 -3.97 14.42 0.97
CA GLN A 61 -3.98 13.31 1.92
C GLN A 61 -2.67 12.50 1.92
N LEU A 62 -2.10 12.22 0.76
CA LEU A 62 -0.85 11.46 0.63
C LEU A 62 0.34 12.25 1.21
N VAL A 63 0.40 13.56 0.94
CA VAL A 63 1.44 14.45 1.47
C VAL A 63 1.32 14.61 2.98
N GLN A 64 0.12 14.93 3.50
CA GLN A 64 -0.09 15.15 4.94
C GLN A 64 0.18 13.90 5.78
N LYS A 65 -0.23 12.73 5.30
CA LYS A 65 -0.01 11.45 6.02
C LYS A 65 1.39 10.87 5.82
N THR A 66 2.26 11.57 5.07
CA THR A 66 3.59 11.06 4.65
C THR A 66 3.51 9.66 4.02
N ASN A 67 2.36 9.38 3.39
CA ASN A 67 2.07 8.08 2.78
C ASN A 67 2.43 8.17 1.30
N GLN A 68 3.37 7.32 0.88
CA GLN A 68 3.82 7.29 -0.51
C GLN A 68 2.93 6.43 -1.41
N MET A 69 1.95 5.72 -0.83
CA MET A 69 0.97 4.89 -1.54
C MET A 69 -0.36 4.92 -0.79
N ALA A 70 -1.44 4.97 -1.56
CA ALA A 70 -2.79 4.65 -1.10
C ALA A 70 -3.42 3.60 -2.02
N CYS A 71 -4.25 2.74 -1.43
CA CYS A 71 -5.15 1.86 -2.15
C CYS A 71 -6.42 2.61 -2.52
N VAL A 72 -6.85 2.45 -3.76
CA VAL A 72 -8.03 3.11 -4.31
C VAL A 72 -9.16 2.10 -4.33
N ILE A 73 -10.33 2.48 -3.80
CA ILE A 73 -11.52 1.63 -3.71
C ILE A 73 -12.70 2.22 -4.48
N ASP A 74 -13.59 1.35 -4.95
CA ASP A 74 -14.90 1.74 -5.48
C ASP A 74 -15.91 2.07 -4.37
N GLU A 75 -17.14 2.36 -4.75
CA GLU A 75 -18.24 2.75 -3.85
C GLU A 75 -18.74 1.59 -2.96
N TYR A 76 -18.37 0.36 -3.30
CA TYR A 76 -18.72 -0.86 -2.57
C TYR A 76 -17.56 -1.35 -1.67
N GLY A 77 -16.41 -0.65 -1.69
CA GLY A 77 -15.21 -1.02 -0.93
C GLY A 77 -14.26 -1.95 -1.68
N GLY A 78 -14.56 -2.30 -2.93
CA GLY A 78 -13.73 -3.15 -3.77
C GLY A 78 -12.47 -2.44 -4.23
N PHE A 79 -11.33 -3.13 -4.19
CA PHE A 79 -10.05 -2.62 -4.63
C PHE A 79 -10.06 -2.36 -6.14
N THR A 80 -9.79 -1.11 -6.51
CA THR A 80 -9.74 -0.63 -7.89
C THR A 80 -8.29 -0.46 -8.37
N GLY A 81 -7.37 -0.10 -7.48
CA GLY A 81 -5.96 0.11 -7.84
C GLY A 81 -5.14 0.83 -6.78
N VAL A 82 -4.01 1.41 -7.17
CA VAL A 82 -3.15 2.18 -6.26
C VAL A 82 -2.84 3.57 -6.82
N LEU A 83 -2.72 4.55 -5.93
CA LEU A 83 -2.17 5.87 -6.20
C LEU A 83 -0.85 6.02 -5.45
N THR A 84 0.21 6.41 -6.14
CA THR A 84 1.54 6.59 -5.54
C THR A 84 2.08 7.98 -5.81
N ILE A 85 2.74 8.57 -4.81
CA ILE A 85 3.59 9.74 -5.01
C ILE A 85 5.04 9.30 -5.02
N VAL A 86 5.77 9.71 -6.07
CA VAL A 86 7.22 9.58 -6.11
C VAL A 86 7.77 10.91 -5.59
N ILE A 87 8.11 10.94 -4.30
CA ILE A 87 8.83 12.08 -3.75
C ILE A 87 10.28 11.89 -4.20
N SER A 88 10.67 12.57 -5.29
CA SER A 88 12.08 12.79 -5.58
C SER A 88 12.61 13.75 -4.50
N PRO A 89 13.78 13.47 -3.90
CA PRO A 89 14.49 14.49 -3.13
C PRO A 89 14.86 15.69 -4.01
#